data_AF-A0A7W1KTT3-F1
#
_entry.id   AF-A0A7W1KTT3-F1
#
_cell.length_a   1.000
_cell.length_b   1.000
_cell.length_c   1.000
_cell.angle_alpha   90.00
_cell.angle_beta   90.00
_cell.angle_gamma   90.00
#
_symmetry.space_group_name_H-M   'P 1'
#
loop_
_entity.id
_entity.type
_entity.pdbx_description
1 polymer ?
#
loop_
_entity_poly.entity_id
_entity_poly.type
_entity_poly.pdbx_seq_one_letter_code
_entity_poly.pdbx_strand_id
1 'polypeptide(L)'
;QGMRDIEARYQPDLVVVMIGDNDNQNLLTPTEEVVAEIGSFGWAQKYEDRVEEFTRIAVDGGSHVAWVGLPIVQRKERWDVMQRQNESFERVVDSTPNALYVDTWDRFATQDGQYTPFYWEDGKVELIRTSDGLHFNPRGYGLLAEAVGAAVVDQFRLTPSALAE
;
A
#
# COMPACT_ATOMS: atom_id res chain seq x y z
N GLN A 1 -16.87 2.70 -4.57
CA GLN A 1 -17.76 3.19 -3.50
C GLN A 1 -16.97 3.57 -2.23
N GLY A 2 -16.15 2.66 -1.68
CA GLY A 2 -15.46 2.88 -0.39
C GLY A 2 -14.78 4.25 -0.20
N MET A 3 -13.88 4.68 -1.09
CA MET A 3 -13.22 5.98 -0.95
C MET A 3 -14.19 7.16 -1.00
N ARG A 4 -15.21 7.11 -1.86
CA ARG A 4 -16.21 8.20 -1.97
C ARG A 4 -16.96 8.39 -0.66
N ASP A 5 -17.28 7.28 0.03
CA ASP A 5 -17.95 7.33 1.32
C ASP A 5 -17.03 7.87 2.43
N ILE A 6 -15.73 7.52 2.37
CA ILE A 6 -14.73 8.04 3.31
C ILE A 6 -14.61 9.56 3.17
N GLU A 7 -14.40 10.04 1.94
CA GLU A 7 -14.27 11.47 1.64
C GLU A 7 -15.53 12.24 2.03
N ALA A 8 -16.72 11.76 1.63
CA ALA A 8 -17.98 12.43 1.93
C ALA A 8 -18.28 12.51 3.43
N ARG A 9 -17.82 11.54 4.23
CA ARG A 9 -18.13 11.46 5.66
C ARG A 9 -17.09 12.12 6.55
N TYR A 10 -15.81 11.99 6.21
CA TYR A 10 -14.72 12.33 7.12
C TYR A 10 -13.87 13.50 6.63
N GLN A 11 -13.86 13.80 5.32
CA GLN A 11 -13.04 14.87 4.71
C GLN A 11 -11.60 14.89 5.28
N PRO A 12 -10.87 13.76 5.19
CA PRO A 12 -9.59 13.62 5.87
C PRO A 12 -8.52 14.52 5.26
N ASP A 13 -7.56 14.99 6.07
CA ASP A 13 -6.37 15.66 5.52
C ASP A 13 -5.42 14.69 4.79
N LEU A 14 -5.46 13.42 5.21
CA LEU A 14 -4.60 12.34 4.74
C LEU A 14 -5.36 11.01 4.74
N VAL A 15 -5.24 10.29 3.63
CA VAL A 15 -5.64 8.89 3.53
C VAL A 15 -4.41 8.01 3.35
N VAL A 16 -4.21 7.06 4.27
CA VAL A 16 -3.18 6.02 4.14
C VAL A 16 -3.84 4.76 3.58
N VAL A 17 -3.32 4.27 2.45
CA VAL A 17 -3.90 3.13 1.72
C VAL A 17 -2.90 1.98 1.71
N MET A 18 -3.33 0.83 2.23
CA MET A 18 -2.58 -0.43 2.17
C MET A 18 -3.55 -1.58 1.87
N ILE A 19 -3.72 -1.87 0.59
CA ILE A 19 -4.57 -2.95 0.08
C ILE A 19 -3.85 -3.62 -1.09
N GLY A 20 -4.16 -4.88 -1.39
CA GLY A 20 -3.62 -5.55 -2.57
C GLY A 20 -3.37 -7.04 -2.39
N ASP A 21 -3.04 -7.51 -1.18
CA ASP A 21 -2.76 -8.93 -0.95
C ASP A 21 -3.96 -9.84 -1.31
N ASN A 22 -5.18 -9.42 -0.95
CA ASN A 22 -6.40 -10.14 -1.32
C ASN A 22 -6.82 -9.92 -2.78
N ASP A 23 -6.16 -9.02 -3.50
CA ASP A 23 -6.52 -8.69 -4.88
C ASP A 23 -5.83 -9.63 -5.88
N ASN A 24 -5.05 -10.60 -5.39
CA ASN A 24 -4.44 -11.68 -6.17
C ASN A 24 -5.49 -12.69 -6.68
N GLN A 25 -6.44 -12.20 -7.47
CA GLN A 25 -7.56 -12.92 -8.05
C GLN A 25 -8.06 -12.20 -9.33
N ASN A 26 -9.01 -12.80 -10.04
CA ASN A 26 -9.63 -12.17 -11.19
C ASN A 26 -10.32 -10.85 -10.80
N LEU A 27 -10.21 -9.83 -11.64
CA LEU A 27 -10.97 -8.60 -11.45
C LEU A 27 -12.39 -8.83 -11.93
N LEU A 28 -13.35 -8.62 -11.04
CA LEU A 28 -14.77 -8.77 -11.31
C LEU A 28 -15.48 -7.41 -11.42
N THR A 29 -16.57 -7.36 -12.17
CA THR A 29 -17.56 -6.28 -12.09
C THR A 29 -18.36 -6.39 -10.78
N PRO A 30 -19.16 -5.37 -10.41
CA PRO A 30 -20.12 -5.50 -9.32
C PRO A 30 -21.17 -6.61 -9.52
N THR A 31 -21.36 -7.07 -10.76
CA THR A 31 -22.26 -8.18 -11.14
C THR A 31 -21.52 -9.53 -11.28
N GLU A 32 -20.31 -9.63 -10.73
CA GLU A 32 -19.46 -10.83 -10.71
C GLU A 32 -18.94 -11.31 -12.08
N GLU A 33 -18.98 -10.46 -13.10
CA GLU A 33 -18.43 -10.79 -14.42
C GLU A 33 -16.91 -10.55 -14.44
N VAL A 34 -16.16 -11.46 -15.06
CA VAL A 34 -14.69 -11.34 -15.17
C VAL A 34 -14.33 -10.22 -16.15
N VAL A 35 -13.70 -9.16 -15.64
CA VAL A 35 -13.19 -8.02 -16.41
C VAL A 35 -11.75 -8.27 -16.85
N ALA A 36 -10.96 -8.94 -16.02
CA ALA A 36 -9.61 -9.34 -16.34
C ALA A 36 -9.18 -10.56 -15.51
N GLU A 37 -8.53 -11.51 -16.17
CA GLU A 37 -7.97 -12.70 -15.51
C GLU A 37 -6.63 -12.38 -14.86
N ILE A 38 -6.41 -12.89 -13.65
CA ILE A 38 -5.14 -12.71 -12.95
C ILE A 38 -3.95 -13.18 -13.79
N GLY A 39 -2.88 -12.37 -13.81
CA GLY A 39 -1.68 -12.66 -14.60
C GLY A 39 -1.78 -12.29 -16.08
N SER A 40 -2.96 -11.87 -16.57
CA SER A 40 -3.08 -11.29 -17.92
C SER A 40 -2.55 -9.85 -17.97
N PHE A 41 -2.13 -9.39 -19.15
CA PHE A 41 -1.76 -7.98 -19.35
C PHE A 41 -2.92 -7.03 -19.03
N GLY A 42 -4.15 -7.42 -19.39
CA GLY A 42 -5.35 -6.64 -19.11
C GLY A 42 -5.63 -6.46 -17.61
N TRP A 43 -5.17 -7.39 -16.77
CA TRP A 43 -5.32 -7.29 -15.32
C TRP A 43 -4.51 -6.14 -14.74
N ALA A 44 -3.23 -6.03 -15.12
CA ALA A 44 -2.35 -4.97 -14.60
C ALA A 44 -2.89 -3.59 -14.95
N GLN A 45 -3.29 -3.38 -16.21
CA GLN A 45 -3.90 -2.11 -16.64
C GLN A 45 -5.19 -1.81 -15.86
N LYS A 46 -6.09 -2.79 -15.73
CA LYS A 46 -7.37 -2.58 -15.02
C LYS A 46 -7.19 -2.39 -13.53
N TYR A 47 -6.15 -2.96 -12.95
CA TYR A 47 -5.79 -2.72 -11.56
C TYR A 47 -5.27 -1.29 -11.39
N GLU A 48 -4.38 -0.85 -12.27
CA GLU A 48 -3.88 0.54 -12.29
C GLU A 48 -5.02 1.55 -12.45
N ASP A 49 -5.98 1.33 -13.35
CA ASP A 49 -7.18 2.16 -13.52
C ASP A 49 -7.95 2.31 -12.17
N ARG A 50 -8.05 1.23 -11.37
CA ARG A 50 -8.73 1.25 -10.07
C ARG A 50 -7.93 2.01 -9.01
N VAL A 51 -6.61 1.84 -8.99
CA VAL A 51 -5.70 2.58 -8.11
C VAL A 51 -5.77 4.08 -8.44
N GLU A 52 -5.78 4.43 -9.72
CA GLU A 52 -5.93 5.81 -10.19
C GLU A 52 -7.28 6.41 -9.75
N GLU A 53 -8.39 5.72 -9.99
CA GLU A 53 -9.70 6.19 -9.54
C GLU A 53 -9.72 6.39 -8.02
N PHE A 54 -9.24 5.42 -7.26
CA PHE A 54 -9.23 5.46 -5.80
C PHE A 54 -8.41 6.63 -5.26
N THR A 55 -7.25 6.90 -5.86
CA THR A 55 -6.36 8.02 -5.51
C THR A 55 -7.00 9.36 -5.86
N ARG A 56 -7.53 9.49 -7.07
CA ARG A 56 -8.13 10.75 -7.56
C ARG A 56 -9.35 11.16 -6.75
N ILE A 57 -10.19 10.21 -6.32
CA ILE A 57 -11.34 10.53 -5.46
C ILE A 57 -10.91 11.28 -4.19
N ALA A 58 -9.83 10.84 -3.55
CA ALA A 58 -9.34 11.45 -2.33
C ALA A 58 -8.64 12.79 -2.61
N VAL A 59 -7.74 12.82 -3.59
CA VAL A 59 -7.01 14.04 -3.96
C VAL A 59 -7.94 15.15 -4.44
N ASP A 60 -8.93 14.83 -5.28
CA ASP A 60 -9.94 15.80 -5.76
C ASP A 60 -10.85 16.27 -4.61
N GLY A 61 -10.97 15.48 -3.54
CA GLY A 61 -11.64 15.84 -2.28
C GLY A 61 -10.83 16.78 -1.38
N GLY A 62 -9.54 16.99 -1.68
CA GLY A 62 -8.61 17.83 -0.93
C GLY A 62 -7.64 17.06 -0.03
N SER A 63 -7.76 15.73 0.03
CA SER A 63 -6.92 14.86 0.85
C SER A 63 -5.54 14.66 0.24
N HIS A 64 -4.51 14.51 1.07
CA HIS A 64 -3.28 13.85 0.67
C HIS A 64 -3.47 12.34 0.69
N VAL A 65 -2.73 11.60 -0.14
CA VAL A 65 -2.81 10.13 -0.19
C VAL A 65 -1.43 9.52 -0.03
N ALA A 66 -1.28 8.56 0.88
CA ALA A 66 -0.08 7.74 1.01
C ALA A 66 -0.40 6.28 0.65
N TRP A 67 0.06 5.83 -0.51
CA TRP A 67 0.02 4.42 -0.88
C TRP A 67 1.20 3.68 -0.26
N VAL A 68 0.89 2.75 0.63
CA VAL A 68 1.87 1.88 1.27
C VAL A 68 2.01 0.64 0.39
N GLY A 69 3.21 0.45 -0.16
CA GLY A 69 3.53 -0.75 -0.93
C GLY A 69 3.28 -2.01 -0.12
N LEU A 70 2.95 -3.10 -0.79
CA LEU A 70 2.84 -4.42 -0.19
C LEU A 70 4.25 -4.92 0.21
N PRO A 71 4.48 -5.33 1.46
CA PRO A 71 5.76 -5.87 1.89
C PRO A 71 6.04 -7.24 1.27
N ILE A 72 7.31 -7.60 1.12
CA ILE A 72 7.73 -8.95 0.70
C ILE A 72 7.16 -10.04 1.63
N VAL A 73 6.76 -11.20 1.09
CA VAL A 73 6.15 -12.31 1.86
C VAL A 73 6.89 -13.62 1.63
N GLN A 74 6.66 -14.62 2.49
CA GLN A 74 7.37 -15.91 2.41
C GLN A 74 7.11 -16.67 1.11
N ARG A 75 5.87 -16.60 0.62
CA ARG A 75 5.39 -17.32 -0.57
C ARG A 75 5.87 -16.63 -1.85
N LYS A 76 6.95 -17.14 -2.43
CA LYS A 76 7.58 -16.60 -3.64
C LYS A 76 6.63 -16.54 -4.84
N GLU A 77 5.68 -17.46 -4.93
CA GLU A 77 4.64 -17.49 -5.96
C GLU A 77 3.73 -16.25 -5.96
N ARG A 78 3.74 -15.44 -4.90
CA ARG A 78 2.98 -14.17 -4.82
C ARG A 78 3.78 -12.97 -5.29
N TRP A 79 5.11 -13.08 -5.41
CA TRP A 79 5.98 -11.93 -5.58
C TRP A 79 5.71 -11.17 -6.87
N ASP A 80 5.63 -11.87 -8.01
CA ASP A 80 5.39 -11.22 -9.30
C ASP A 80 4.09 -10.39 -9.31
N VAL A 81 3.02 -10.88 -8.68
CA VAL A 81 1.76 -10.13 -8.63
C VAL A 81 1.87 -8.94 -7.69
N MET A 82 2.41 -9.14 -6.48
CA MET A 82 2.57 -8.05 -5.50
C MET A 82 3.52 -6.96 -5.98
N GLN A 83 4.61 -7.31 -6.69
CA GLN A 83 5.51 -6.34 -7.31
C GLN A 83 4.81 -5.55 -8.41
N ARG A 84 4.04 -6.21 -9.29
CA ARG A 84 3.23 -5.49 -10.29
C ARG A 84 2.20 -4.56 -9.68
N GLN A 85 1.59 -4.95 -8.55
CA GLN A 85 0.68 -4.08 -7.80
C GLN A 85 1.41 -2.85 -7.24
N ASN A 86 2.55 -3.06 -6.60
CA ASN A 86 3.41 -1.99 -6.10
C ASN A 86 3.84 -1.03 -7.21
N GLU A 87 4.25 -1.55 -8.36
CA GLU A 87 4.58 -0.73 -9.53
C GLU A 87 3.38 0.11 -10.01
N SER A 88 2.16 -0.44 -10.00
CA SER A 88 0.95 0.33 -10.33
C SER A 88 0.67 1.42 -9.29
N PHE A 89 0.91 1.16 -8.00
CA PHE A 89 0.80 2.19 -6.96
C PHE A 89 1.78 3.33 -7.20
N GLU A 90 3.05 3.00 -7.44
CA GLU A 90 4.12 3.95 -7.69
C GLU A 90 3.84 4.79 -8.95
N ARG A 91 3.49 4.17 -10.08
CA ARG A 91 3.17 4.89 -11.33
C ARG A 91 1.99 5.86 -11.19
N VAL A 92 0.93 5.45 -10.50
CA VAL A 92 -0.22 6.34 -10.24
C VAL A 92 0.19 7.50 -9.36
N VAL A 93 0.95 7.24 -8.29
CA VAL A 93 1.42 8.30 -7.38
C VAL A 93 2.32 9.30 -8.11
N ASP A 94 3.29 8.83 -8.90
CA ASP A 94 4.27 9.68 -9.59
C ASP A 94 3.62 10.71 -10.52
N SER A 95 2.40 10.40 -11.00
CA SER A 95 1.61 11.28 -11.87
C SER A 95 0.53 12.07 -11.14
N THR A 96 0.35 11.86 -9.83
CA THR A 96 -0.74 12.45 -9.03
C THR A 96 -0.19 13.39 -7.95
N PRO A 97 -0.42 14.71 -8.06
CA PRO A 97 -0.08 15.65 -6.99
C PRO A 97 -0.75 15.27 -5.67
N ASN A 98 -0.10 15.62 -4.55
CA ASN A 98 -0.56 15.30 -3.18
C ASN A 98 -0.65 13.80 -2.86
N ALA A 99 -0.06 12.94 -3.71
CA ALA A 99 0.11 11.52 -3.44
C ALA A 99 1.57 11.18 -3.10
N LEU A 100 1.77 10.13 -2.32
CA LEU A 100 3.07 9.60 -1.90
C LEU A 100 3.04 8.07 -1.97
N TYR A 101 4.12 7.46 -2.45
CA TYR A 101 4.33 6.03 -2.44
C TYR A 101 5.37 5.73 -1.36
N VAL A 102 5.04 4.80 -0.47
CA VAL A 102 5.92 4.36 0.61
C VAL A 102 6.32 2.93 0.32
N ASP A 103 7.55 2.74 -0.15
CA ASP A 103 8.09 1.41 -0.40
C ASP A 103 8.32 0.65 0.92
N THR A 104 7.70 -0.51 1.03
CA THR A 104 7.87 -1.44 2.14
C THR A 104 8.44 -2.78 1.70
N TRP A 105 8.57 -3.01 0.38
CA TRP A 105 9.10 -4.26 -0.15
C TRP A 105 10.56 -4.42 0.23
N ASP A 106 11.40 -3.47 -0.20
CA ASP A 106 12.84 -3.52 0.06
C ASP A 106 13.14 -3.27 1.54
N ARG A 107 12.30 -2.48 2.22
CA ARG A 107 12.43 -2.21 3.66
C ARG A 107 12.41 -3.48 4.51
N PHE A 108 11.58 -4.46 4.15
CA PHE A 108 11.39 -5.70 4.92
C PHE A 108 12.00 -6.93 4.23
N ALA A 109 12.74 -6.72 3.13
CA ALA A 109 13.56 -7.73 2.52
C ALA A 109 14.94 -7.79 3.19
N THR A 110 15.64 -8.90 2.98
CA THR A 110 17.09 -8.96 3.21
C THR A 110 17.82 -8.08 2.20
N GLN A 111 19.10 -7.80 2.43
CA GLN A 111 19.92 -6.99 1.53
C GLN A 111 20.05 -7.59 0.11
N ASP A 112 19.88 -8.90 -0.05
CA ASP A 112 19.83 -9.62 -1.33
C ASP A 112 18.40 -9.78 -1.89
N GLY A 113 17.43 -9.01 -1.38
CA GLY A 113 16.05 -8.96 -1.87
C GLY A 113 15.24 -10.22 -1.57
N GLN A 114 15.57 -10.96 -0.51
CA GLN A 114 14.86 -12.18 -0.12
C GLN A 114 13.94 -11.95 1.08
N TYR A 115 12.93 -12.81 1.20
CA TYR A 115 12.09 -12.83 2.38
C TYR A 115 12.88 -13.28 3.62
N THR A 116 12.61 -12.60 4.73
CA THR A 116 13.05 -12.97 6.08
C THR A 116 11.94 -12.65 7.09
N PRO A 117 11.76 -13.45 8.15
CA PRO A 117 10.86 -13.11 9.23
C PRO A 117 11.50 -12.14 10.25
N PHE A 118 12.77 -11.78 10.06
CA PHE A 118 13.57 -10.97 10.98
C PHE A 118 13.85 -9.56 10.43
N TYR A 119 14.06 -8.60 11.34
CA TYR A 119 14.50 -7.24 11.03
C TYR A 119 15.79 -6.91 11.79
N TRP A 120 16.70 -6.20 11.14
CA TRP A 120 17.98 -5.77 11.71
C TRP A 120 17.98 -4.26 11.88
N GLU A 121 18.13 -3.79 13.11
CA GLU A 121 18.18 -2.37 13.46
C GLU A 121 19.15 -2.17 14.62
N ASP A 122 20.11 -1.25 14.47
CA ASP A 122 21.11 -0.91 15.49
C ASP A 122 21.83 -2.12 16.11
N GLY A 123 22.17 -3.11 15.28
CA GLY A 123 22.84 -4.34 15.69
C GLY A 123 21.95 -5.34 16.46
N LYS A 124 20.65 -5.09 16.58
CA LYS A 124 19.66 -6.02 17.11
C LYS A 124 18.96 -6.75 15.98
N VAL A 125 18.52 -7.97 16.29
CA VAL A 125 17.71 -8.81 15.39
C VAL A 125 16.40 -9.13 16.10
N GLU A 126 15.28 -8.77 15.47
CA GLU A 126 13.95 -8.98 16.01
C GLU A 126 13.12 -9.84 15.06
N LEU A 127 12.34 -10.79 15.58
CA LEU A 127 11.31 -11.47 14.80
C LEU A 127 10.16 -10.48 14.59
N ILE A 128 9.79 -10.23 13.33
CA ILE A 128 8.75 -9.25 12.97
C ILE A 128 7.56 -9.88 12.24
N ARG A 129 7.67 -11.13 11.77
CA ARG A 129 6.57 -11.86 11.12
C ARG A 129 5.90 -12.85 12.06
N THR A 130 4.64 -13.13 11.81
CA THR A 130 3.96 -14.32 12.36
C THR A 130 4.44 -15.58 11.61
N SER A 131 4.07 -16.75 12.13
CA SER A 131 4.47 -18.03 11.54
C SER A 131 3.82 -18.34 10.18
N ASP A 132 2.83 -17.58 9.73
CA ASP A 132 2.18 -17.78 8.44
C ASP A 132 2.96 -17.20 7.25
N GLY A 133 4.03 -16.44 7.53
CA GLY A 133 4.90 -15.85 6.52
C GLY A 133 4.31 -14.68 5.74
N LEU A 134 3.10 -14.22 6.12
CA LEU A 134 2.34 -13.14 5.49
C LEU A 134 2.16 -11.96 6.45
N HIS A 135 1.66 -12.20 7.66
CA HIS A 135 1.35 -11.12 8.60
C HIS A 135 2.59 -10.68 9.40
N PHE A 136 2.60 -9.41 9.77
CA PHE A 136 3.52 -8.94 10.81
C PHE A 136 2.99 -9.30 12.20
N ASN A 137 3.89 -9.43 13.16
CA ASN A 137 3.54 -9.41 14.57
C ASN A 137 3.44 -7.94 15.06
N PRO A 138 3.09 -7.66 16.33
CA PRO A 138 2.95 -6.29 16.82
C PRO A 138 4.20 -5.41 16.59
N ARG A 139 5.42 -5.96 16.72
CA ARG A 139 6.65 -5.20 16.47
C ARG A 139 6.82 -4.87 14.99
N GLY A 140 6.55 -5.83 14.10
CA GLY A 140 6.58 -5.59 12.65
C GLY A 140 5.58 -4.54 12.19
N TYR A 141 4.37 -4.55 12.73
CA TYR A 141 3.38 -3.49 12.47
C TYR A 141 3.81 -2.13 13.03
N GLY A 142 4.49 -2.11 14.19
CA GLY A 142 5.10 -0.89 14.73
C GLY A 142 6.15 -0.30 13.77
N LEU A 143 7.09 -1.11 13.29
CA LEU A 143 8.10 -0.70 12.30
C LEU A 143 7.50 -0.20 10.99
N LEU A 144 6.42 -0.84 10.53
CA LEU A 144 5.68 -0.39 9.34
C LEU A 144 5.04 0.97 9.58
N ALA A 145 4.35 1.15 10.72
CA ALA A 145 3.71 2.41 11.07
C ALA A 145 4.72 3.55 11.26
N GLU A 146 5.88 3.28 11.87
CA GLU A 146 6.99 4.22 12.01
C GLU A 146 7.50 4.68 10.64
N ALA A 147 7.68 3.75 9.70
CA ALA A 147 8.14 4.06 8.34
C ALA A 147 7.15 4.94 7.57
N VAL A 148 5.86 4.56 7.59
CA VAL A 148 4.80 5.31 6.92
C VAL A 148 4.63 6.69 7.57
N GLY A 149 4.63 6.76 8.90
CA GLY A 149 4.51 8.02 9.63
C GLY A 149 5.67 8.98 9.30
N ALA A 150 6.91 8.49 9.30
CA ALA A 150 8.07 9.29 8.95
C ALA A 150 7.99 9.82 7.51
N ALA A 151 7.64 8.96 6.54
CA ALA A 151 7.53 9.35 5.13
C ALA A 151 6.44 10.41 4.90
N VAL A 152 5.27 10.23 5.51
CA VAL A 152 4.15 11.17 5.42
C VAL A 152 4.50 12.53 6.05
N VAL A 153 5.15 12.51 7.23
CA VAL A 153 5.56 13.75 7.92
C VAL A 153 6.58 14.53 7.10
N ASP A 154 7.57 13.84 6.53
CA ASP A 154 8.59 14.48 5.69
C ASP A 154 7.99 15.12 4.44
N GLN A 155 7.12 14.37 3.75
CA GLN A 155 6.52 14.78 2.48
C GLN A 155 5.46 15.87 2.63
N PHE A 156 4.46 15.66 3.49
CA PHE A 156 3.25 16.48 3.50
C PHE A 156 3.24 17.52 4.63
N ARG A 157 4.03 17.31 5.70
CA ARG A 157 4.15 18.25 6.84
C ARG A 157 2.78 18.74 7.36
N LEU A 158 1.81 17.84 7.44
CA LEU A 158 0.43 18.15 7.79
C LEU A 158 0.27 18.32 9.30
N THR A 159 -0.69 19.15 9.69
CA THR A 159 -1.23 19.19 11.06
C THR A 159 -2.61 18.55 11.01
N PRO A 160 -2.89 17.44 11.74
CA PRO A 160 -4.19 16.79 11.69
C PRO A 160 -5.33 17.75 12.07
N SER A 161 -6.42 17.75 11.30
CA SER A 161 -7.60 18.59 11.57
C SER A 161 -8.18 18.38 12.98
N ALA A 162 -8.13 17.16 13.50
CA ALA A 162 -8.58 16.85 14.86
C ALA A 162 -7.74 17.49 15.98
N LEU A 163 -6.57 18.04 15.65
CA LEU A 163 -5.67 18.75 16.56
C LEU A 163 -5.63 20.26 16.29
N ALA A 164 -6.35 20.74 15.28
CA ALA A 164 -6.47 22.16 14.96
C ALA A 164 -7.66 22.77 15.74
N GLU A 165 -7.49 22.91 17.06
CA GLU A 165 -8.29 23.80 17.90
C GLU A 165 -7.41 24.92 18.49
#